data_AF-A0A1F8SG96-F1
#
_entry.id   AF-A0A1F8SG96-F1
#
_cell.length_a   1.000
_cell.length_b   1.000
_cell.length_c   1.000
_cell.angle_alpha   90.00
_cell.angle_beta   90.00
_cell.angle_gamma   90.00
#
_symmetry.space_group_name_H-M   'P 1'
#
loop_
_entity.id
_entity.type
_entity.pdbx_description
1 polymer ?
#
loop_
_entity_poly.entity_id
_entity_poly.type
_entity_poly.pdbx_seq_one_letter_code
_entity_poly.pdbx_strand_id
1 'polypeptide(L)' 'MADVKRPGTGLPPRRPAPPADERKHVIAEYRHRHQEVTCVCGWIGSSAMPDGRTSDWSRHVAASRMDRG' A
#
# COMPACT_ATOMS: atom_id res chain seq x y z
N MET A 1 14.91 -42.11 -18.82
CA MET A 1 14.29 -40.79 -19.01
C MET A 1 14.59 -39.97 -17.76
N ALA A 2 15.21 -38.79 -17.87
CA ALA A 2 15.74 -38.05 -16.71
C ALA A 2 14.64 -37.24 -16.00
N ASP A 3 14.49 -37.46 -14.70
CA ASP A 3 13.64 -36.74 -13.77
C ASP A 3 14.25 -35.36 -13.46
N VAL A 4 13.66 -34.29 -13.99
CA VAL A 4 14.05 -32.91 -13.65
C VAL A 4 13.27 -32.45 -12.42
N LYS A 5 13.88 -32.69 -11.27
CA LYS A 5 13.54 -32.11 -9.97
C LYS A 5 13.65 -30.58 -10.02
N ARG A 6 12.50 -29.88 -10.01
CA ARG A 6 12.42 -28.41 -9.92
C ARG A 6 12.81 -27.93 -8.50
N PRO A 7 13.85 -27.09 -8.33
CA PRO A 7 14.11 -26.44 -7.05
C PRO A 7 13.09 -25.32 -6.80
N GLY A 8 12.55 -25.30 -5.57
CA GLY A 8 11.41 -24.49 -5.16
C GLY A 8 11.64 -22.97 -5.24
N THR A 9 10.56 -22.27 -5.55
CA THR A 9 10.45 -20.82 -5.48
C THR A 9 10.38 -20.38 -4.02
N GLY A 10 11.53 -20.33 -3.35
CA GLY A 10 11.66 -19.75 -2.02
C GLY A 10 11.53 -18.23 -2.11
N LEU A 11 10.32 -17.70 -1.97
CA LEU A 11 10.14 -16.26 -1.76
C LEU A 11 10.89 -15.87 -0.46
N PRO A 12 11.73 -14.83 -0.48
CA PRO A 12 12.44 -14.42 0.72
C PRO A 12 11.44 -14.07 1.83
N PRO A 13 11.76 -14.36 3.11
CA PRO A 13 10.92 -13.98 4.23
C PRO A 13 10.68 -12.47 4.15
N ARG A 14 9.40 -12.11 4.05
CA ARG A 14 8.93 -10.72 3.97
C ARG A 14 9.49 -10.01 5.19
N ARG A 15 10.49 -9.15 4.98
CA ARG A 15 11.17 -8.40 6.04
C ARG A 15 10.09 -7.74 6.91
N PRO A 16 10.14 -7.87 8.25
CA PRO A 16 9.13 -7.26 9.10
C PRO A 16 9.07 -5.77 8.77
N ALA A 17 7.86 -5.27 8.51
CA ALA A 17 7.67 -3.85 8.25
C ALA A 17 8.20 -3.09 9.48
N PRO A 18 9.02 -2.04 9.28
CA PRO A 18 9.42 -1.19 10.40
C PRO A 18 8.15 -0.68 11.12
N PRO A 19 8.23 -0.38 12.42
CA PRO A 19 7.11 0.21 13.15
C PRO A 19 6.61 1.40 12.33
N ALA A 20 5.31 1.39 12.04
CA ALA A 20 4.70 2.42 11.23
C ALA A 20 4.93 3.75 11.96
N ASP A 21 5.79 4.59 11.39
CA ASP A 21 5.89 5.98 11.81
C ASP A 21 4.53 6.58 11.48
N GLU A 22 3.65 6.70 12.48
CA GLU A 22 2.29 7.26 12.43
C GLU A 22 2.24 8.66 11.80
N ARG A 23 3.41 9.29 11.80
CA ARG A 23 3.76 10.53 11.15
C ARG A 23 3.83 10.41 9.60
N LYS A 24 4.29 9.29 9.04
CA LYS A 24 4.36 9.09 7.59
C LYS A 24 3.02 8.60 7.05
N HIS A 25 2.50 9.25 6.02
CA HIS A 25 1.29 8.81 5.34
C HIS A 25 1.65 7.84 4.21
N VAL A 26 1.65 6.54 4.53
CA VAL A 26 2.00 5.43 3.63
C VAL A 26 0.87 4.39 3.66
N ILE A 27 0.66 3.71 2.54
CA ILE A 27 -0.31 2.63 2.42
C ILE A 27 0.11 1.45 3.30
N ALA A 28 -0.66 1.20 4.36
CA ALA A 28 -0.52 0.04 5.24
C ALA A 28 -1.10 -1.21 4.57
N GLU A 29 -2.30 -1.09 4.00
CA GLU A 29 -2.99 -2.17 3.31
C GLU A 29 -3.60 -1.67 2.00
N TYR A 30 -3.51 -2.48 0.95
CA TYR A 30 -4.12 -2.18 -0.34
C TYR A 30 -4.95 -3.36 -0.86
N ARG A 31 -6.25 -3.13 -1.04
CA ARG A 31 -7.20 -4.13 -1.54
C ARG A 31 -7.53 -3.83 -2.99
N HIS A 32 -6.75 -4.42 -3.89
CA HIS A 32 -6.85 -4.22 -5.35
C HIS A 32 -8.28 -4.36 -5.93
N ARG A 33 -9.06 -5.36 -5.49
CA ARG A 33 -10.41 -5.61 -6.06
C ARG A 33 -11.39 -4.45 -5.84
N HIS A 34 -11.24 -3.73 -4.74
CA HIS A 34 -12.08 -2.57 -4.40
C HIS A 34 -11.32 -1.25 -4.59
N GLN A 35 -10.05 -1.32 -4.98
CA GLN A 35 -9.11 -0.20 -4.95
C GLN A 35 -9.14 0.57 -3.62
N GLU A 36 -9.33 -0.16 -2.52
CA GLU A 36 -9.40 0.38 -1.17
C GLU A 36 -8.00 0.42 -0.55
N VAL A 37 -7.67 1.54 0.06
CA VAL A 37 -6.38 1.88 0.64
C VAL A 37 -6.58 2.21 2.10
N THR A 38 -5.79 1.55 2.95
CA THR A 38 -5.66 1.88 4.38
C THR A 38 -4.31 2.54 4.59
N CYS A 39 -4.31 3.74 5.14
CA CYS A 39 -3.12 4.47 5.55
C CYS A 39 -2.67 4.02 6.94
N VAL A 40 -1.37 4.08 7.22
CA VAL A 40 -0.83 3.78 8.54
C VAL A 40 -1.32 4.72 9.66
N CYS A 41 -1.83 5.90 9.32
CA CYS A 41 -2.44 6.83 10.28
C CYS A 41 -3.90 6.47 10.63
N GLY A 42 -4.44 5.37 10.10
CA GLY A 42 -5.82 4.93 10.33
C GLY A 42 -6.83 5.48 9.32
N TRP A 43 -6.41 6.32 8.38
CA TRP A 43 -7.27 6.77 7.29
C TRP A 43 -7.58 5.63 6.30
N ILE A 44 -8.83 5.51 5.85
CA ILE A 44 -9.28 4.52 4.87
C ILE A 44 -9.98 5.25 3.74
N GLY A 45 -9.63 4.92 2.50
CA GLY A 45 -10.22 5.53 1.32
C GLY A 45 -9.89 4.75 0.05
N SER A 46 -10.09 5.35 -1.12
CA SER A 46 -9.85 4.67 -2.40
C SER A 46 -8.70 5.28 -3.22
N SER A 47 -7.90 4.43 -3.87
CA SER A 47 -6.97 4.86 -4.92
C SER A 47 -7.61 4.91 -6.30
N ALA A 48 -8.87 4.50 -6.45
CA ALA A 48 -9.55 4.52 -7.73
C ALA A 48 -9.67 5.96 -8.27
N MET A 49 -9.43 6.14 -9.56
CA MET A 49 -9.67 7.37 -10.29
C MET A 49 -10.68 7.09 -11.41
N PRO A 50 -11.99 6.99 -11.10
CA PRO A 50 -13.00 6.67 -12.11
C PRO A 50 -13.14 7.77 -13.18
N ASP A 51 -12.94 9.04 -12.81
CA ASP A 51 -13.22 10.20 -13.69
C ASP A 51 -11.97 11.00 -14.10
N GLY A 52 -10.78 10.44 -13.97
CA GLY A 52 -9.51 11.16 -14.22
C GLY A 52 -9.20 12.27 -13.20
N ARG A 53 -9.99 12.36 -12.12
CA ARG A 53 -9.74 13.25 -10.98
C ARG A 53 -8.78 12.63 -9.98
N THR A 54 -8.22 13.45 -9.11
CA THR A 54 -7.38 13.02 -7.98
C THR A 54 -8.11 11.99 -7.12
N SER A 55 -7.46 10.84 -6.88
CA SER A 55 -8.00 9.80 -6.01
C SER A 55 -8.09 10.31 -4.58
N ASP A 56 -8.95 9.67 -3.81
CA ASP A 56 -9.12 9.95 -2.39
C ASP A 56 -7.77 9.80 -1.64
N TRP A 57 -6.98 8.79 -2.04
CA TRP A 57 -5.60 8.62 -1.57
C TRP A 57 -4.70 9.83 -1.87
N SER A 58 -4.72 10.35 -3.10
CA SER A 58 -3.92 11.53 -3.47
C SER A 58 -4.33 12.78 -2.68
N ARG A 59 -5.63 12.97 -2.43
CA ARG A 59 -6.14 14.08 -1.61
C ARG A 59 -5.70 13.95 -0.15
N HIS A 60 -5.77 12.75 0.41
CA HIS A 60 -5.30 12.46 1.75
C HIS A 60 -3.80 12.79 1.92
N VAL A 61 -2.96 12.29 1.02
CA VAL A 61 -1.51 12.53 1.07
C VAL A 61 -1.20 14.02 0.91
N ALA A 62 -1.93 14.75 0.06
CA ALA A 62 -1.75 16.19 -0.11
C ALA A 62 -2.14 16.97 1.16
N ALA A 63 -3.30 16.68 1.75
CA ALA A 63 -3.76 17.31 2.99
C ALA A 63 -2.80 17.06 4.15
N SER A 64 -2.29 15.84 4.25
CA SER A 64 -1.35 15.44 5.31
C SER A 64 0.03 16.09 5.19
N ARG A 65 0.40 16.58 4.00
CA ARG A 65 1.62 17.39 3.81
C ARG A 65 1.42 18.84 4.24
N MET A 66 0.20 19.34 4.13
CA MET A 66 -0.15 20.72 4.49
C MET A 66 -0.34 20.90 6.01
N ASP A 67 -0.84 19.88 6.70
CA ASP A 67 -0.99 19.85 8.17
C ASP A 67 0.36 19.88 8.93
N ARG A 68 1.46 19.53 8.25
CA ARG A 68 2.81 19.48 8.82
C ARG A 68 3.58 20.81 8.74
N GLY A 69 2.95 21.89 8.30
CA GLY A 69 3.53 23.23 8.20
C GLY A 69 2.86 24.22 9.14
#